data_AF-M4Z1Y3-F1
#
_entry.id   AF-M4Z1Y3-F1
#
_cell.length_a   1.000
_cell.length_b   1.000
_cell.length_c   1.000
_cell.angle_alpha   90.00
_cell.angle_beta   90.00
_cell.angle_gamma   90.00
#
_symmetry.space_group_name_H-M   'P 1'
#
loop_
_entity.id
_entity.type
_entity.pdbx_description
1 polymer ?
#
loop_
_entity_poly.entity_id
_entity_poly.type
_entity_poly.pdbx_seq_one_letter_code
_entity_poly.pdbx_strand_id
1 'polypeptide(L)'
;MDVQADAWRAREAKAGRVYDCANRSVAGFPFRLEVRCADPSVALFSQAAGTPLMNAKLDEILVVAQVWDPKRVIAEFKGPAVIADGRGPASFNVNWRVGEASVRGLPGPPQRADLVFEQPTIDRIEGGAAVPAARADHAELHGRLAEGTPSDHPVLETALQIASGSIQGSHPLLAEPFNTDIQARVTGLRDFRPKPWPERFREIQAAGGHVEIVESRIQQGELLAIASGTLTLTANGGIDGEVQMTVAGIEKVIPALGLDKMLENGVPQGTLDRVAPGVKSQDVNNLLGALDRAIPGLGKVVKQNANVGVALGINALGKETTLEGRKARTFPLRFADGVVVLGPFKVARVPPLF
;
A
#
# COMPACT_ATOMS: atom_id res chain seq x y z
N MET A 1 -12.21 -28.66 23.57
CA MET A 1 -11.73 -27.50 22.79
C MET A 1 -10.67 -27.90 21.78
N ASP A 2 -9.74 -28.79 22.13
CA ASP A 2 -8.67 -29.24 21.21
C ASP A 2 -9.22 -29.75 19.86
N VAL A 3 -10.28 -30.57 19.87
CA VAL A 3 -10.94 -31.06 18.65
C VAL A 3 -11.45 -29.92 17.75
N GLN A 4 -12.02 -28.85 18.33
CA GLN A 4 -12.51 -27.71 17.54
C GLN A 4 -11.38 -26.81 17.04
N ALA A 5 -10.33 -26.62 17.85
CA ALA A 5 -9.14 -25.88 17.45
C ALA A 5 -8.38 -26.62 16.33
N ASP A 6 -8.30 -27.93 16.41
CA ASP A 6 -7.67 -28.78 15.39
C ASP A 6 -8.52 -28.83 14.12
N ALA A 7 -9.85 -28.90 14.25
CA ALA A 7 -10.76 -28.77 13.12
C ALA A 7 -10.67 -27.38 12.47
N TRP A 8 -10.49 -26.31 13.25
CA TRP A 8 -10.23 -24.97 12.71
C TRP A 8 -8.89 -24.95 11.97
N ARG A 9 -7.78 -25.39 12.58
CA ARG A 9 -6.46 -25.48 11.91
C ARG A 9 -6.53 -26.29 10.62
N ALA A 10 -7.26 -27.40 10.61
CA ALA A 10 -7.46 -28.20 9.41
C ALA A 10 -8.27 -27.47 8.32
N ARG A 11 -9.29 -26.68 8.70
CA ARG A 11 -10.02 -25.80 7.76
C ARG A 11 -9.12 -24.69 7.21
N GLU A 12 -8.33 -24.07 8.08
CA GLU A 12 -7.37 -23.04 7.70
C GLU A 12 -6.28 -23.59 6.76
N ALA A 13 -5.76 -24.78 7.05
CA ALA A 13 -4.77 -25.45 6.21
C ALA A 13 -5.33 -25.77 4.82
N LYS A 14 -6.59 -26.23 4.73
CA LYS A 14 -7.31 -26.36 3.45
C LYS A 14 -7.47 -25.03 2.74
N ALA A 15 -7.53 -23.94 3.49
CA ALA A 15 -7.57 -22.58 2.97
C ALA A 15 -6.15 -22.02 2.65
N GLY A 16 -5.08 -22.79 2.78
CA GLY A 16 -3.71 -22.33 2.53
C GLY A 16 -3.08 -21.54 3.67
N ARG A 17 -3.67 -21.58 4.88
CA ARG A 17 -3.11 -20.96 6.10
C ARG A 17 -2.75 -22.06 7.09
N VAL A 18 -1.46 -22.30 7.27
CA VAL A 18 -0.97 -23.26 8.25
C VAL A 18 -0.54 -22.50 9.50
N TYR A 19 -1.21 -22.79 10.60
CA TYR A 19 -0.88 -22.25 11.91
C TYR A 19 -0.30 -23.37 12.76
N ASP A 20 0.96 -23.22 13.15
CA ASP A 20 1.61 -24.12 14.09
C ASP A 20 1.81 -23.45 15.44
N CYS A 21 1.60 -24.25 16.49
CA CYS A 21 1.66 -23.82 17.87
C CYS A 21 2.14 -24.96 18.73
N ALA A 22 3.45 -24.99 19.01
CA ALA A 22 4.05 -26.03 19.84
C ALA A 22 3.62 -25.91 21.30
N ASN A 23 3.51 -24.68 21.82
CA ASN A 23 3.16 -24.42 23.22
C ASN A 23 1.82 -23.69 23.32
N ARG A 24 0.75 -24.50 23.35
CA ARG A 24 -0.64 -24.03 23.43
C ARG A 24 -1.19 -24.18 24.85
N SER A 25 -1.85 -23.15 25.36
CA SER A 25 -2.65 -23.25 26.59
C SER A 25 -4.04 -22.64 26.41
N VAL A 26 -4.99 -23.12 27.22
CA VAL A 26 -6.40 -22.70 27.17
C VAL A 26 -6.85 -22.28 28.57
N ALA A 27 -7.45 -21.11 28.70
CA ALA A 27 -7.86 -20.53 29.98
C ALA A 27 -9.12 -19.64 29.84
N GLY A 28 -9.48 -18.94 30.94
CA GLY A 28 -10.51 -17.89 30.95
C GLY A 28 -11.95 -18.33 31.26
N PHE A 29 -12.26 -19.63 31.18
CA PHE A 29 -13.60 -20.15 31.45
C PHE A 29 -13.98 -19.93 32.93
N PRO A 30 -15.24 -19.56 33.27
CA PRO A 30 -16.45 -19.50 32.43
C PRO A 30 -16.73 -18.15 31.74
N PHE A 31 -15.87 -17.14 31.90
CA PHE A 31 -16.18 -15.78 31.46
C PHE A 31 -15.80 -15.54 29.99
N ARG A 32 -14.67 -16.12 29.56
CA ARG A 32 -14.15 -16.04 28.19
C ARG A 32 -13.37 -17.29 27.85
N LEU A 33 -13.11 -17.50 26.56
CA LEU A 33 -12.19 -18.50 26.09
C LEU A 33 -10.91 -17.82 25.65
N GLU A 34 -9.80 -18.10 26.32
CA GLU A 34 -8.45 -17.69 25.93
C GLU A 34 -7.71 -18.89 25.35
N VAL A 35 -7.15 -18.74 24.16
CA VAL A 35 -6.21 -19.68 23.54
C VAL A 35 -4.89 -18.95 23.33
N ARG A 36 -3.89 -19.29 24.13
CA ARG A 36 -2.54 -18.73 24.05
C ARG A 36 -1.64 -19.67 23.28
N CYS A 37 -0.82 -19.10 22.42
CA CYS A 37 0.21 -19.79 21.68
C CYS A 37 1.54 -19.05 21.86
N ALA A 38 2.53 -19.69 22.48
CA ALA A 38 3.91 -19.19 22.50
C ALA A 38 4.70 -19.74 21.31
N ASP A 39 5.56 -18.89 20.76
CA ASP A 39 6.36 -19.14 19.54
C ASP A 39 5.55 -19.64 18.33
N PRO A 40 4.36 -19.07 18.03
CA PRO A 40 3.58 -19.45 16.86
C PRO A 40 4.37 -19.27 15.56
N SER A 41 4.11 -20.18 14.62
CA SER A 41 4.50 -19.96 13.23
C SER A 41 3.28 -19.97 12.32
N VAL A 42 3.26 -19.05 11.38
CA VAL A 42 2.23 -18.91 10.36
C VAL A 42 2.89 -19.09 9.01
N ALA A 43 2.41 -20.06 8.24
CA ALA A 43 2.85 -20.26 6.87
C ALA A 43 1.65 -20.11 5.93
N LEU A 44 1.79 -19.22 4.95
CA LEU A 44 0.82 -19.00 3.90
C LEU A 44 1.25 -19.78 2.66
N PHE A 45 0.32 -20.53 2.10
CA PHE A 45 0.49 -21.32 0.89
C PHE A 45 -0.54 -20.90 -0.15
N SER A 46 -0.14 -20.93 -1.42
CA SER A 46 -1.12 -20.84 -2.50
C SER A 46 -2.00 -22.09 -2.50
N GLN A 47 -3.33 -21.92 -2.57
CA GLN A 47 -4.24 -23.07 -2.70
C GLN A 47 -4.11 -23.75 -4.07
N ALA A 48 -3.81 -22.97 -5.12
CA ALA A 48 -3.73 -23.48 -6.48
C ALA A 48 -2.46 -24.32 -6.75
N ALA A 49 -1.35 -24.05 -6.07
CA ALA A 49 -0.05 -24.69 -6.36
C ALA A 49 0.67 -25.27 -5.13
N GLY A 50 0.13 -25.13 -3.92
CA GLY A 50 0.78 -25.60 -2.68
C GLY A 50 2.14 -24.94 -2.42
N THR A 51 2.42 -23.80 -3.07
CA THR A 51 3.70 -23.10 -2.97
C THR A 51 3.75 -22.21 -1.74
N PRO A 52 4.84 -22.21 -0.95
CA PRO A 52 5.00 -21.28 0.17
C PRO A 52 5.04 -19.84 -0.34
N LEU A 53 4.18 -18.98 0.19
CA LEU A 53 4.10 -17.56 -0.14
C LEU A 53 4.84 -16.71 0.89
N MET A 54 4.71 -17.07 2.17
CA MET A 54 5.25 -16.32 3.29
C MET A 54 5.29 -17.21 4.52
N ASN A 55 6.30 -17.02 5.35
CA ASN A 55 6.36 -17.58 6.69
C ASN A 55 6.64 -16.47 7.71
N ALA A 56 5.87 -16.45 8.78
CA ALA A 56 6.06 -15.56 9.92
C ALA A 56 6.27 -16.38 11.19
N LYS A 57 7.17 -15.91 12.04
CA LYS A 57 7.28 -16.31 13.44
C LYS A 57 7.08 -15.10 14.31
N LEU A 58 6.46 -15.28 15.46
CA LEU A 58 6.19 -14.23 16.42
C LEU A 58 6.18 -14.81 17.83
N ASP A 59 6.41 -13.97 18.84
CA ASP A 59 6.62 -14.42 20.22
C ASP A 59 5.36 -15.05 20.83
N GLU A 60 4.19 -14.43 20.62
CA GLU A 60 2.94 -14.93 21.16
C GLU A 60 1.72 -14.51 20.34
N ILE A 61 0.72 -15.40 20.25
CA ILE A 61 -0.67 -15.04 19.92
C ILE A 61 -1.56 -15.39 21.10
N LEU A 62 -2.42 -14.47 21.50
CA LEU A 62 -3.54 -14.71 22.41
C LEU A 62 -4.85 -14.50 21.65
N VAL A 63 -5.60 -15.58 21.43
CA VAL A 63 -6.95 -15.51 20.85
C VAL A 63 -7.97 -15.55 21.96
N VAL A 64 -8.87 -14.56 21.99
CA VAL A 64 -9.94 -14.42 22.97
C VAL A 64 -11.29 -14.44 22.28
N ALA A 65 -12.19 -15.30 22.76
CA ALA A 65 -13.60 -15.31 22.39
C ALA A 65 -14.46 -15.15 23.64
N GLN A 66 -15.42 -14.23 23.61
CA GLN A 66 -16.32 -14.02 24.75
C GLN A 66 -17.44 -15.06 24.75
N VAL A 67 -17.77 -15.62 25.91
CA VAL A 67 -18.85 -16.64 26.00
C VAL A 67 -20.21 -16.05 25.63
N TRP A 68 -20.43 -14.75 25.90
CA TRP A 68 -21.67 -14.02 25.59
C TRP A 68 -21.71 -13.38 24.20
N ASP A 69 -20.57 -13.29 23.48
CA ASP A 69 -20.49 -12.86 22.08
C ASP A 69 -19.58 -13.82 21.28
N PRO A 70 -20.02 -15.08 21.08
CA PRO A 70 -19.18 -16.12 20.48
C PRO A 70 -18.88 -15.88 18.99
N LYS A 71 -19.56 -14.90 18.37
CA LYS A 71 -19.34 -14.51 16.96
C LYS A 71 -18.23 -13.48 16.80
N ARG A 72 -17.68 -12.96 17.90
CA ARG A 72 -16.53 -12.05 17.92
C ARG A 72 -15.31 -12.78 18.46
N VAL A 73 -14.24 -12.74 17.69
CA VAL A 73 -12.92 -13.23 18.08
C VAL A 73 -11.95 -12.06 18.05
N ILE A 74 -11.15 -11.93 19.10
CA ILE A 74 -10.05 -10.96 19.20
C ILE A 74 -8.75 -11.76 19.24
N ALA A 75 -7.72 -11.31 18.55
CA ALA A 75 -6.39 -11.86 18.58
C ALA A 75 -5.41 -10.75 18.95
N GLU A 76 -4.68 -10.93 20.04
CA GLU A 76 -3.55 -10.08 20.43
C GLU A 76 -2.25 -10.75 19.96
N PHE A 77 -1.36 -9.96 19.38
CA PHE A 77 -0.06 -10.40 18.89
C PHE A 77 1.04 -9.76 19.73
N LYS A 78 2.03 -10.55 20.14
CA LYS A 78 3.26 -10.03 20.75
C LYS A 78 4.43 -10.20 19.79
N GLY A 79 5.12 -9.09 19.57
CA GLY A 79 6.31 -9.03 18.74
C GLY A 79 7.58 -9.43 19.51
N PRO A 80 8.71 -9.55 18.80
CA PRO A 80 8.83 -9.25 17.37
C PRO A 80 8.21 -10.32 16.47
N ALA A 81 7.80 -9.94 15.26
CA ALA A 81 7.55 -10.87 14.16
C ALA A 81 8.72 -10.86 13.17
N VAL A 82 9.20 -12.06 12.84
CA VAL A 82 10.20 -12.27 11.79
C VAL A 82 9.50 -12.89 10.59
N ILE A 83 9.57 -12.19 9.46
CA ILE A 83 8.90 -12.57 8.21
C ILE A 83 9.95 -13.00 7.19
N ALA A 84 9.69 -14.10 6.50
CA ALA A 84 10.45 -14.58 5.35
C ALA A 84 9.55 -14.81 4.15
N ASP A 85 10.14 -14.63 2.97
CA ASP A 85 9.48 -14.80 1.69
C ASP A 85 9.47 -16.29 1.33
N GLY A 86 8.60 -17.06 1.99
CA GLY A 86 8.20 -18.45 1.70
C GLY A 86 9.30 -19.53 1.81
N ARG A 87 10.40 -19.37 1.09
CA ARG A 87 11.57 -20.26 1.07
C ARG A 87 12.90 -19.54 1.31
N GLY A 88 12.89 -18.21 1.32
CA GLY A 88 14.08 -17.38 1.54
C GLY A 88 14.44 -17.19 3.02
N PRO A 89 15.61 -16.59 3.30
CA PRO A 89 15.92 -16.10 4.64
C PRO A 89 14.91 -15.02 5.07
N ALA A 90 14.90 -14.69 6.36
CA ALA A 90 14.09 -13.62 6.90
C ALA A 90 14.37 -12.30 6.14
N SER A 91 13.30 -11.69 5.64
CA SER A 91 13.30 -10.46 4.85
C SER A 91 12.95 -9.24 5.72
N PHE A 92 12.15 -9.43 6.78
CA PHE A 92 11.72 -8.35 7.66
C PHE A 92 11.71 -8.73 9.14
N ASN A 93 12.01 -7.76 9.98
CA ASN A 93 11.75 -7.77 11.41
C ASN A 93 10.70 -6.69 11.71
N VAL A 94 9.60 -7.08 12.34
CA VAL A 94 8.46 -6.22 12.64
C VAL A 94 8.26 -6.21 14.14
N ASN A 95 8.14 -5.02 14.73
CA ASN A 95 7.87 -4.86 16.15
C ASN A 95 6.74 -3.84 16.37
N TRP A 96 6.11 -3.88 17.54
CA TRP A 96 5.01 -2.99 17.91
C TRP A 96 4.81 -3.00 19.43
N ARG A 97 4.12 -1.98 19.96
CA ARG A 97 3.72 -1.92 21.36
C ARG A 97 2.41 -2.67 21.63
N VAL A 98 1.44 -2.51 20.73
CA VAL A 98 0.15 -3.22 20.75
C VAL A 98 -0.12 -3.71 19.34
N GLY A 99 -0.53 -4.97 19.21
CA GLY A 99 -0.98 -5.55 17.95
C GLY A 99 -2.26 -6.32 18.23
N GLU A 100 -3.37 -5.89 17.65
CA GLU A 100 -4.68 -6.51 17.86
C GLU A 100 -5.37 -6.70 16.50
N ALA A 101 -6.00 -7.85 16.32
CA ALA A 101 -6.97 -8.07 15.26
C ALA A 101 -8.30 -8.50 15.87
N SER A 102 -9.40 -8.13 15.24
CA SER A 102 -10.73 -8.62 15.63
C SER A 102 -11.54 -9.00 14.40
N VAL A 103 -12.35 -10.05 14.52
CA VAL A 103 -13.27 -10.47 13.46
C VAL A 103 -14.63 -10.77 14.06
N ARG A 104 -15.69 -10.28 13.39
CA ARG A 104 -17.09 -10.58 13.70
C ARG A 104 -17.75 -11.34 12.55
N GLY A 105 -18.62 -12.29 12.89
CA GLY A 105 -19.42 -13.07 11.93
C GLY A 105 -19.02 -14.54 11.81
N LEU A 106 -18.00 -14.96 12.54
CA LEU A 106 -17.54 -16.35 12.58
C LEU A 106 -18.57 -17.27 13.28
N PRO A 107 -18.65 -18.57 12.91
CA PRO A 107 -17.86 -19.27 11.88
C PRO A 107 -18.35 -19.06 10.43
N GLY A 108 -19.35 -18.19 10.21
CA GLY A 108 -19.83 -17.81 8.88
C GLY A 108 -18.89 -16.86 8.14
N PRO A 109 -19.32 -16.27 7.01
CA PRO A 109 -18.52 -15.28 6.30
C PRO A 109 -18.21 -14.08 7.22
N PRO A 110 -16.96 -13.58 7.25
CA PRO A 110 -16.61 -12.39 8.02
C PRO A 110 -17.48 -11.21 7.63
N GLN A 111 -18.09 -10.57 8.63
CA GLN A 111 -18.92 -9.37 8.44
C GLN A 111 -18.12 -8.10 8.68
N ARG A 112 -17.21 -8.14 9.66
CA ARG A 112 -16.30 -7.07 10.02
C ARG A 112 -14.96 -7.67 10.45
N ALA A 113 -13.89 -7.03 10.04
CA ALA A 113 -12.54 -7.29 10.49
C ALA A 113 -11.83 -5.98 10.81
N ASP A 114 -11.03 -5.98 11.86
CA ASP A 114 -10.28 -4.82 12.33
C ASP A 114 -8.84 -5.30 12.62
N LEU A 115 -7.85 -4.47 12.31
CA LEU A 115 -6.43 -4.72 12.59
C LEU A 115 -5.81 -3.41 13.06
N VAL A 116 -5.19 -3.41 14.24
CA VAL A 116 -4.65 -2.23 14.89
C VAL A 116 -3.22 -2.51 15.36
N PHE A 117 -2.32 -1.58 15.07
CA PHE A 117 -0.96 -1.57 15.57
C PHE A 117 -0.61 -0.22 16.19
N GLU A 118 -0.06 -0.27 17.40
CA GLU A 118 0.51 0.87 18.10
C GLU A 118 2.03 0.83 18.01
N GLN A 119 2.63 1.95 17.60
CA GLN A 119 4.06 2.12 17.39
C GLN A 119 4.69 1.00 16.54
N PRO A 120 4.10 0.62 15.37
CA PRO A 120 4.71 -0.40 14.53
C PRO A 120 6.04 0.09 13.94
N THR A 121 7.03 -0.78 13.96
CA THR A 121 8.32 -0.60 13.29
C THR A 121 8.58 -1.77 12.37
N ILE A 122 9.01 -1.48 11.14
CA ILE A 122 9.42 -2.47 10.15
C ILE A 122 10.87 -2.19 9.77
N ASP A 123 11.73 -3.16 10.01
CA ASP A 123 13.12 -3.16 9.54
C ASP A 123 13.29 -4.23 8.45
N ARG A 124 13.94 -3.88 7.35
CA ARG A 124 14.36 -4.84 6.33
C ARG A 124 15.67 -5.50 6.76
N ILE A 125 15.83 -6.78 6.49
CA ILE A 125 17.08 -7.49 6.74
C ILE A 125 17.93 -7.46 5.47
N GLU A 126 19.01 -6.69 5.50
CA GLU A 126 19.95 -6.55 4.38
C GLU A 126 21.35 -6.98 4.82
N GLY A 127 21.91 -8.00 4.16
CA GLY A 127 23.25 -8.50 4.51
C GLY A 127 23.39 -8.98 5.96
N GLY A 128 22.28 -9.34 6.62
CA GLY A 128 22.23 -9.71 8.02
C GLY A 128 22.04 -8.55 9.01
N ALA A 129 22.02 -7.30 8.53
CA ALA A 129 21.73 -6.12 9.34
C ALA A 129 20.27 -5.69 9.20
N ALA A 130 19.67 -5.23 10.30
CA ALA A 130 18.34 -4.60 10.29
C ALA A 130 18.47 -3.14 9.86
N VAL A 131 17.79 -2.78 8.77
CA VAL A 131 17.76 -1.43 8.21
C VAL A 131 16.33 -0.91 8.29
N PRO A 132 16.09 0.28 8.89
CA PRO A 132 14.76 0.86 8.97
C PRO A 132 14.07 0.94 7.61
N ALA A 133 12.84 0.42 7.53
CA ALA A 133 12.04 0.44 6.31
C ALA A 133 10.77 1.28 6.50
N ALA A 134 10.05 1.11 7.61
CA ALA A 134 8.87 1.92 7.92
C ALA A 134 8.63 2.07 9.42
N ARG A 135 8.02 3.19 9.82
CA ARG A 135 7.54 3.43 11.19
C ARG A 135 6.22 4.17 11.16
N ALA A 136 5.41 4.02 12.22
CA ALA A 136 4.26 4.86 12.50
C ALA A 136 4.04 4.95 14.02
N ASP A 137 3.31 5.97 14.47
CA ASP A 137 2.82 6.01 15.86
C ASP A 137 1.60 5.10 16.02
N HIS A 138 0.79 5.01 14.97
CA HIS A 138 -0.43 4.20 14.93
C HIS A 138 -0.75 3.80 13.48
N ALA A 139 -1.25 2.57 13.30
CA ALA A 139 -1.80 2.10 12.04
C ALA A 139 -3.01 1.20 12.29
N GLU A 140 -4.16 1.53 11.72
CA GLU A 140 -5.36 0.70 11.81
C GLU A 140 -6.05 0.52 10.47
N LEU A 141 -6.61 -0.68 10.27
CA LEU A 141 -7.36 -1.08 9.10
C LEU A 141 -8.68 -1.71 9.55
N HIS A 142 -9.78 -1.14 9.10
CA HIS A 142 -11.12 -1.67 9.26
C HIS A 142 -11.66 -2.14 7.92
N GLY A 143 -12.37 -3.27 7.93
CA GLY A 143 -13.08 -3.80 6.78
C GLY A 143 -14.45 -4.29 7.21
N ARG A 144 -15.48 -4.00 6.41
CA ARG A 144 -16.83 -4.55 6.60
C ARG A 144 -17.51 -4.85 5.28
N LEU A 145 -18.40 -5.83 5.27
CA LEU A 145 -19.29 -6.02 4.13
C LEU A 145 -20.26 -4.84 4.05
N ALA A 146 -20.46 -4.31 2.84
CA ALA A 146 -21.49 -3.31 2.61
C ALA A 146 -22.87 -3.95 2.77
N GLU A 147 -23.79 -3.23 3.41
CA GLU A 147 -25.13 -3.71 3.69
C GLU A 147 -25.90 -3.99 2.39
N GLY A 148 -26.70 -5.06 2.38
CA GLY A 148 -27.53 -5.45 1.24
C GLY A 148 -26.77 -6.08 0.06
N THR A 149 -25.47 -6.37 0.19
CA THR A 149 -24.71 -7.01 -0.88
C THR A 149 -24.96 -8.52 -0.98
N PRO A 150 -24.98 -9.09 -2.21
CA PRO A 150 -25.06 -10.54 -2.40
C PRO A 150 -23.86 -11.28 -1.80
N SER A 151 -24.08 -12.51 -1.31
CA SER A 151 -23.02 -13.31 -0.67
C SER A 151 -21.95 -13.83 -1.65
N ASP A 152 -22.26 -13.92 -2.94
CA ASP A 152 -21.39 -14.38 -4.02
C ASP A 152 -20.66 -13.24 -4.74
N HIS A 153 -21.12 -12.00 -4.57
CA HIS A 153 -20.51 -10.77 -5.08
C HIS A 153 -20.49 -9.67 -4.01
N PRO A 154 -19.81 -9.90 -2.86
CA PRO A 154 -19.77 -8.92 -1.78
C PRO A 154 -19.04 -7.65 -2.21
N VAL A 155 -19.52 -6.51 -1.70
CA VAL A 155 -18.76 -5.25 -1.71
C VAL A 155 -18.13 -5.08 -0.33
N LEU A 156 -16.82 -4.84 -0.31
CA LEU A 156 -16.08 -4.60 0.92
C LEU A 156 -15.86 -3.08 1.08
N GLU A 157 -16.28 -2.52 2.21
CA GLU A 157 -15.93 -1.17 2.63
C GLU A 157 -14.73 -1.24 3.58
N THR A 158 -13.70 -0.45 3.28
CA THR A 158 -12.46 -0.42 4.05
C THR A 158 -12.15 0.99 4.53
N ALA A 159 -11.61 1.13 5.74
CA ALA A 159 -11.04 2.36 6.26
C ALA A 159 -9.63 2.09 6.78
N LEU A 160 -8.64 2.86 6.32
CA LEU A 160 -7.25 2.79 6.74
C LEU A 160 -6.87 4.12 7.39
N GLN A 161 -6.28 4.07 8.58
CA GLN A 161 -5.69 5.23 9.23
C GLN A 161 -4.23 4.94 9.58
N ILE A 162 -3.35 5.90 9.32
CA ILE A 162 -1.93 5.88 9.68
C ILE A 162 -1.60 7.22 10.31
N ALA A 163 -1.05 7.21 11.53
CA ALA A 163 -0.56 8.39 12.22
C ALA A 163 0.97 8.40 12.28
N SER A 164 1.58 9.53 11.94
CA SER A 164 3.04 9.72 11.92
C SER A 164 3.80 8.64 11.13
N GLY A 165 3.22 8.18 10.02
CA GLY A 165 3.82 7.20 9.13
C GLY A 165 5.08 7.73 8.44
N SER A 166 6.09 6.89 8.27
CA SER A 166 7.27 7.19 7.45
C SER A 166 7.78 5.92 6.78
N ILE A 167 8.26 6.06 5.54
CA ILE A 167 8.81 4.97 4.73
C ILE A 167 10.20 5.40 4.24
N GLN A 168 11.21 4.65 4.65
CA GLN A 168 12.60 4.93 4.37
C GLN A 168 13.05 4.20 3.10
N GLY A 169 13.93 4.84 2.32
CA GLY A 169 14.56 4.23 1.14
C GLY A 169 13.68 4.09 -0.11
N SER A 170 12.42 4.53 -0.09
CA SER A 170 11.51 4.52 -1.26
C SER A 170 11.51 5.85 -2.02
N HIS A 171 11.26 6.96 -1.32
CA HIS A 171 11.26 8.31 -1.86
C HIS A 171 11.49 9.33 -0.73
N PRO A 172 12.25 10.43 -0.93
CA PRO A 172 12.48 11.43 0.12
C PRO A 172 11.20 11.98 0.76
N LEU A 173 10.16 12.19 -0.04
CA LEU A 173 8.85 12.62 0.47
C LEU A 173 8.16 11.63 1.41
N LEU A 174 8.48 10.34 1.34
CA LEU A 174 7.88 9.36 2.22
C LEU A 174 8.68 9.17 3.51
N ALA A 175 9.91 9.68 3.57
CA ALA A 175 10.76 9.58 4.75
C ALA A 175 10.31 10.53 5.88
N GLU A 176 9.66 11.64 5.52
CA GLU A 176 9.07 12.59 6.47
C GLU A 176 7.73 12.07 7.03
N PRO A 177 7.42 12.31 8.32
CA PRO A 177 6.18 11.84 8.93
C PRO A 177 4.92 12.36 8.22
N PHE A 178 3.98 11.46 7.93
CA PHE A 178 2.69 11.77 7.34
C PHE A 178 1.54 11.12 8.09
N ASN A 179 0.38 11.77 8.07
CA ASN A 179 -0.89 11.19 8.47
C ASN A 179 -1.69 10.82 7.22
N THR A 180 -2.44 9.73 7.29
CA THR A 180 -3.25 9.24 6.18
C THR A 180 -4.55 8.64 6.69
N ASP A 181 -5.66 9.03 6.06
CA ASP A 181 -6.99 8.47 6.28
C ASP A 181 -7.58 8.12 4.91
N ILE A 182 -7.90 6.85 4.66
CA ILE A 182 -8.42 6.38 3.38
C ILE A 182 -9.67 5.55 3.60
N GLN A 183 -10.74 5.90 2.91
CA GLN A 183 -11.97 5.14 2.80
C GLN A 183 -12.15 4.64 1.36
N ALA A 184 -12.38 3.34 1.21
CA ALA A 184 -12.55 2.74 -0.11
C ALA A 184 -13.63 1.66 -0.13
N ARG A 185 -14.18 1.43 -1.32
CA ARG A 185 -15.08 0.32 -1.64
C ARG A 185 -14.42 -0.59 -2.66
N VAL A 186 -14.38 -1.88 -2.38
CA VAL A 186 -13.78 -2.90 -3.24
C VAL A 186 -14.85 -3.84 -3.75
N THR A 187 -14.90 -4.04 -5.06
CA THR A 187 -15.83 -4.94 -5.76
C THR A 187 -15.10 -6.07 -6.49
N GLY A 188 -15.84 -7.06 -7.01
CA GLY A 188 -15.27 -8.17 -7.79
C GLY A 188 -14.68 -9.31 -6.96
N LEU A 189 -14.79 -9.25 -5.62
CA LEU A 189 -14.47 -10.37 -4.75
C LEU A 189 -15.51 -11.49 -4.94
N ARG A 190 -15.05 -12.74 -5.01
CA ARG A 190 -15.91 -13.94 -5.09
C ARG A 190 -15.97 -14.72 -3.79
N ASP A 191 -14.91 -14.64 -2.99
CA ASP A 191 -14.74 -15.35 -1.73
C ASP A 191 -13.67 -14.66 -0.86
N PHE A 192 -13.46 -15.14 0.36
CA PHE A 192 -12.39 -14.68 1.27
C PHE A 192 -11.27 -15.72 1.47
N ARG A 193 -11.09 -16.62 0.49
CA ARG A 193 -10.05 -17.66 0.55
C ARG A 193 -8.66 -17.06 0.30
N PRO A 194 -7.62 -17.44 1.04
CA PRO A 194 -6.24 -17.05 0.78
C PRO A 194 -5.79 -17.49 -0.61
N LYS A 195 -5.24 -16.52 -1.34
CA LYS A 195 -4.67 -16.72 -2.68
C LYS A 195 -3.43 -15.81 -2.77
N PRO A 196 -2.44 -16.16 -3.61
CA PRO A 196 -1.45 -15.17 -4.02
C PRO A 196 -2.15 -13.90 -4.50
N TRP A 197 -1.66 -12.73 -4.08
CA TRP A 197 -2.21 -11.44 -4.52
C TRP A 197 -2.37 -11.35 -6.04
N PRO A 198 -1.41 -11.78 -6.87
CA PRO A 198 -1.59 -11.79 -8.32
C PRO A 198 -2.81 -12.56 -8.81
N GLU A 199 -3.08 -13.73 -8.22
CA GLU A 199 -4.26 -14.53 -8.55
C GLU A 199 -5.54 -13.83 -8.12
N ARG A 200 -5.55 -13.25 -6.91
CA ARG A 200 -6.69 -12.47 -6.39
C ARG A 200 -7.01 -11.27 -7.29
N PHE A 201 -5.99 -10.53 -7.72
CA PHE A 201 -6.17 -9.38 -8.60
C PHE A 201 -6.66 -9.78 -9.98
N ARG A 202 -6.19 -10.91 -10.52
CA ARG A 202 -6.69 -11.46 -11.78
C ARG A 202 -8.17 -11.86 -11.70
N GLU A 203 -8.62 -12.43 -10.58
CA GLU A 203 -10.04 -12.76 -10.36
C GLU A 203 -10.92 -11.51 -10.25
N ILE A 204 -10.46 -10.51 -9.50
CA ILE A 204 -11.15 -9.22 -9.38
C ILE A 204 -11.26 -8.58 -10.77
N GLN A 205 -10.17 -8.56 -11.53
CA GLN A 205 -10.13 -8.03 -12.89
C GLN A 205 -11.12 -8.77 -13.81
N ALA A 206 -11.09 -10.10 -13.80
CA ALA A 206 -12.00 -10.93 -14.59
C ALA A 206 -13.48 -10.78 -14.19
N ALA A 207 -13.75 -10.35 -12.95
CA ALA A 207 -15.09 -10.04 -12.46
C ALA A 207 -15.54 -8.59 -12.76
N GLY A 208 -14.74 -7.79 -13.48
CA GLY A 208 -15.02 -6.36 -13.67
C GLY A 208 -14.94 -5.54 -12.37
N GLY A 209 -14.19 -6.05 -11.39
CA GLY A 209 -14.03 -5.43 -10.09
C GLY A 209 -13.23 -4.13 -10.16
N HIS A 210 -13.50 -3.26 -9.21
CA HIS A 210 -12.89 -1.94 -9.09
C HIS A 210 -12.73 -1.55 -7.63
N VAL A 211 -11.85 -0.57 -7.41
CA VAL A 211 -11.68 0.11 -6.13
C VAL A 211 -12.17 1.54 -6.31
N GLU A 212 -13.24 1.89 -5.60
CA GLU A 212 -13.69 3.27 -5.46
C GLU A 212 -13.03 3.86 -4.22
N ILE A 213 -12.20 4.89 -4.41
CA ILE A 213 -11.67 5.73 -3.33
C ILE A 213 -12.76 6.75 -3.02
N VAL A 214 -13.49 6.52 -1.93
CA VAL A 214 -14.57 7.40 -1.47
C VAL A 214 -13.97 8.72 -0.99
N GLU A 215 -12.95 8.62 -0.14
CA GLU A 215 -12.15 9.74 0.32
C GLU A 215 -10.77 9.23 0.71
N SER A 216 -9.75 9.99 0.37
CA SER A 216 -8.39 9.80 0.83
C SER A 216 -7.85 11.14 1.28
N ARG A 217 -7.32 11.23 2.48
CA ARG A 217 -6.68 12.42 3.04
C ARG A 217 -5.25 12.08 3.43
N ILE A 218 -4.30 12.91 3.00
CA ILE A 218 -2.89 12.78 3.37
C ILE A 218 -2.42 14.14 3.86
N GLN A 219 -1.80 14.17 5.04
CA GLN A 219 -1.22 15.37 5.63
C GLN A 219 0.25 15.13 5.97
N GLN A 220 1.12 16.04 5.55
CA GLN A 220 2.55 15.98 5.86
C GLN A 220 3.07 17.40 6.05
N GLY A 221 3.35 17.79 7.31
CA GLY A 221 3.68 19.16 7.66
C GLY A 221 2.62 20.14 7.15
N GLU A 222 2.99 21.00 6.21
CA GLU A 222 2.07 21.93 5.56
C GLU A 222 1.37 21.36 4.31
N LEU A 223 1.79 20.23 3.75
CA LEU A 223 1.05 19.62 2.65
C LEU A 223 -0.23 18.99 3.19
N LEU A 224 -1.34 19.30 2.51
CA LEU A 224 -2.61 18.61 2.68
C LEU A 224 -3.13 18.21 1.31
N ALA A 225 -3.42 16.92 1.12
CA ALA A 225 -4.01 16.38 -0.09
C ALA A 225 -5.28 15.63 0.22
N ILE A 226 -6.33 15.85 -0.58
CA ILE A 226 -7.52 15.00 -0.61
C ILE A 226 -7.70 14.39 -2.01
N ALA A 227 -8.21 13.18 -2.07
CA ALA A 227 -8.44 12.48 -3.33
C ALA A 227 -9.68 11.59 -3.30
N SER A 228 -10.34 11.47 -4.44
CA SER A 228 -11.43 10.50 -4.67
C SER A 228 -11.42 10.05 -6.14
N GLY A 229 -11.93 8.87 -6.43
CA GLY A 229 -11.93 8.35 -7.79
C GLY A 229 -12.17 6.85 -7.86
N THR A 230 -12.06 6.29 -9.06
CA THR A 230 -12.24 4.85 -9.28
C THR A 230 -11.07 4.29 -10.06
N LEU A 231 -10.54 3.18 -9.56
CA LEU A 231 -9.43 2.44 -10.15
C LEU A 231 -9.89 1.03 -10.51
N THR A 232 -9.46 0.58 -11.66
CA THR A 232 -9.70 -0.76 -12.21
C THR A 232 -8.36 -1.43 -12.53
N LEU A 233 -8.42 -2.70 -12.92
CA LEU A 233 -7.26 -3.46 -13.37
C LEU A 233 -7.36 -3.74 -14.87
N THR A 234 -6.27 -3.49 -15.60
CA THR A 234 -6.14 -3.87 -17.01
C THR A 234 -5.90 -5.38 -17.14
N ALA A 235 -6.01 -5.90 -18.37
CA ALA A 235 -5.66 -7.29 -18.67
C ALA A 235 -4.19 -7.63 -18.36
N ASN A 236 -3.31 -6.63 -18.35
CA ASN A 236 -1.88 -6.78 -18.03
C ASN A 236 -1.60 -6.63 -16.53
N GLY A 237 -2.63 -6.49 -15.69
CA GLY A 237 -2.49 -6.24 -14.26
C GLY A 237 -2.08 -4.81 -13.91
N GLY A 238 -2.01 -3.90 -14.87
CA GLY A 238 -1.81 -2.48 -14.62
C GLY A 238 -3.05 -1.82 -14.01
N ILE A 239 -2.85 -0.71 -13.30
CA ILE A 239 -3.95 0.09 -12.76
C ILE A 239 -4.45 1.06 -13.84
N ASP A 240 -5.77 1.18 -13.99
CA ASP A 240 -6.40 2.11 -14.94
C ASP A 240 -7.54 2.89 -14.27
N GLY A 241 -7.74 4.15 -14.65
CA GLY A 241 -8.80 4.98 -14.09
C GLY A 241 -8.37 6.42 -13.82
N GLU A 242 -9.18 7.15 -13.06
CA GLU A 242 -8.94 8.55 -12.74
C GLU A 242 -9.20 8.81 -11.26
N VAL A 243 -8.31 9.58 -10.65
CA VAL A 243 -8.41 10.06 -9.28
C VAL A 243 -8.35 11.57 -9.30
N GLN A 244 -9.42 12.23 -8.87
CA GLN A 244 -9.43 13.66 -8.68
C GLN A 244 -8.70 13.99 -7.39
N MET A 245 -7.60 14.75 -7.49
CA MET A 245 -6.80 15.12 -6.33
C MET A 245 -6.82 16.64 -6.14
N THR A 246 -6.98 17.08 -4.89
CA THR A 246 -6.88 18.49 -4.48
C THR A 246 -5.77 18.62 -3.45
N VAL A 247 -4.79 19.48 -3.72
CA VAL A 247 -3.60 19.64 -2.88
C VAL A 247 -3.43 21.11 -2.47
N ALA A 248 -3.29 21.35 -1.17
CA ALA A 248 -2.80 22.60 -0.59
C ALA A 248 -1.32 22.45 -0.19
N GLY A 249 -0.53 23.49 -0.42
CA GLY A 249 0.90 23.51 -0.09
C GLY A 249 1.78 22.66 -1.03
N ILE A 250 1.32 22.40 -2.26
CA ILE A 250 2.06 21.63 -3.27
C ILE A 250 3.42 22.27 -3.59
N GLU A 251 3.53 23.58 -3.42
CA GLU A 251 4.72 24.39 -3.74
C GLU A 251 5.97 23.91 -2.98
N LYS A 252 5.79 23.37 -1.77
CA LYS A 252 6.90 22.86 -0.93
C LYS A 252 7.40 21.49 -1.38
N VAL A 253 6.64 20.79 -2.20
CA VAL A 253 6.85 19.39 -2.56
C VAL A 253 7.50 19.29 -3.94
N ILE A 254 7.31 20.31 -4.78
CA ILE A 254 7.91 20.42 -6.12
C ILE A 254 9.42 20.16 -6.12
N PRO A 255 10.24 20.77 -5.23
CA PRO A 255 11.68 20.53 -5.24
C PRO A 255 12.02 19.07 -4.90
N ALA A 256 11.23 18.46 -4.02
CA ALA A 256 11.42 17.08 -3.58
C ALA A 256 10.93 16.04 -4.60
N LEU A 257 10.11 16.42 -5.58
CA LEU A 257 9.77 15.59 -6.75
C LEU A 257 10.95 15.45 -7.72
N GLY A 258 12.05 16.20 -7.54
CA GLY A 258 13.26 16.07 -8.33
C GLY A 258 13.11 16.49 -9.80
N LEU A 259 12.03 17.23 -10.13
CA LEU A 259 11.78 17.76 -11.48
C LEU A 259 12.93 18.68 -11.92
N ASP A 260 13.54 19.40 -10.97
CA ASP A 260 14.71 20.24 -11.18
C ASP A 260 15.91 19.43 -11.68
N LYS A 261 16.10 18.21 -11.14
CA LYS A 261 17.20 17.32 -11.56
C LYS A 261 17.00 16.73 -12.95
N MET A 262 15.76 16.54 -13.41
CA MET A 262 15.48 16.11 -14.79
C MET A 262 15.79 17.21 -15.80
N LEU A 263 15.67 18.47 -15.41
CA LEU A 263 15.94 19.63 -16.26
C LEU A 263 17.43 20.02 -16.27
N GLU A 264 18.14 19.85 -15.15
CA GLU A 264 19.56 20.20 -15.05
C GLU A 264 20.53 19.13 -15.57
N ASN A 265 20.23 17.84 -15.36
CA ASN A 265 21.18 16.75 -15.68
C ASN A 265 20.92 16.06 -17.02
N GLY A 266 19.88 16.49 -17.75
CA GLY A 266 19.39 15.77 -18.92
C GLY A 266 18.77 14.41 -18.56
N VAL A 267 18.15 13.75 -19.54
CA VAL A 267 17.51 12.46 -19.34
C VAL A 267 18.58 11.40 -19.01
N PRO A 268 18.51 10.71 -17.85
CA PRO A 268 19.48 9.67 -17.49
C PRO A 268 19.51 8.55 -18.53
N GLN A 269 20.69 7.96 -18.76
CA GLN A 269 20.84 6.98 -19.84
C GLN A 269 20.01 5.72 -19.62
N GLY A 270 19.87 5.28 -18.38
CA GLY A 270 18.98 4.18 -18.03
C GLY A 270 17.48 4.48 -18.24
N THR A 271 17.09 5.74 -18.41
CA THR A 271 15.74 6.15 -18.83
C THR A 271 15.62 6.14 -20.35
N LEU A 272 16.64 6.62 -21.08
CA LEU A 272 16.69 6.56 -22.55
C LEU A 272 16.68 5.13 -23.08
N ASP A 273 17.42 4.21 -22.46
CA ASP A 273 17.47 2.80 -22.87
C ASP A 273 16.10 2.10 -22.77
N ARG A 274 15.21 2.61 -21.90
CA ARG A 274 13.83 2.11 -21.74
C ARG A 274 12.83 2.70 -22.72
N VAL A 275 13.08 3.90 -23.25
CA VAL A 275 12.11 4.66 -24.06
C VAL A 275 12.51 4.70 -25.54
N ALA A 276 13.82 4.68 -25.83
CA ALA A 276 14.40 4.68 -27.17
C ALA A 276 15.72 3.88 -27.15
N PRO A 277 15.66 2.53 -27.23
CA PRO A 277 16.83 1.68 -27.19
C PRO A 277 17.82 2.05 -28.30
N GLY A 278 19.08 2.30 -27.94
CA GLY A 278 20.15 2.66 -28.88
C GLY A 278 20.47 4.15 -29.00
N VAL A 279 19.71 5.04 -28.36
CA VAL A 279 19.99 6.48 -28.32
C VAL A 279 20.91 6.81 -27.13
N LYS A 280 22.11 7.35 -27.37
CA LYS A 280 23.04 7.74 -26.30
C LYS A 280 22.72 9.14 -25.77
N SER A 281 22.79 9.33 -24.45
CA SER A 281 22.64 10.63 -23.79
C SER A 281 23.63 11.67 -24.30
N GLN A 282 24.83 11.23 -24.69
CA GLN A 282 25.83 12.06 -25.35
C GLN A 282 25.35 12.59 -26.70
N ASP A 283 24.63 11.81 -27.51
CA ASP A 283 24.13 12.25 -28.81
C ASP A 283 23.00 13.29 -28.65
N VAL A 284 22.15 13.12 -27.64
CA VAL A 284 21.12 14.10 -27.26
C VAL A 284 21.77 15.39 -26.73
N ASN A 285 22.78 15.27 -25.86
CA ASN A 285 23.54 16.42 -25.35
C ASN A 285 24.31 17.14 -26.46
N ASN A 286 24.86 16.41 -27.43
CA ASN A 286 25.54 16.95 -28.60
C ASN A 286 24.57 17.68 -29.53
N LEU A 287 23.36 17.15 -29.71
CA LEU A 287 22.28 17.80 -30.47
C LEU A 287 21.83 19.11 -29.81
N LEU A 288 21.62 19.08 -28.48
CA LEU A 288 21.27 20.26 -27.70
C LEU A 288 22.41 21.31 -27.71
N GLY A 289 23.66 20.88 -27.62
CA GLY A 289 24.83 21.74 -27.76
C GLY A 289 25.06 22.28 -29.17
N ALA A 290 24.63 21.55 -30.21
CA ALA A 290 24.65 22.04 -31.59
C ALA A 290 23.55 23.08 -31.83
N LEU A 291 22.37 22.92 -31.21
CA LEU A 291 21.31 23.93 -31.22
C LEU A 291 21.76 25.25 -30.57
N ASP A 292 22.47 25.18 -29.45
CA ASP A 292 22.98 26.38 -28.74
C ASP A 292 24.07 27.11 -29.55
N ARG A 293 24.76 26.40 -30.45
CA ARG A 293 25.76 26.96 -31.36
C ARG A 293 25.13 27.60 -32.61
N ALA A 294 23.94 27.15 -33.01
CA ALA A 294 23.19 27.72 -34.13
C ALA A 294 22.47 29.03 -33.75
N ILE A 295 22.13 29.21 -32.46
CA ILE A 295 21.51 30.43 -31.92
C ILE A 295 22.13 30.73 -30.54
N PRO A 296 23.16 31.59 -30.47
CA PRO A 296 23.85 31.91 -29.22
C PRO A 296 22.91 32.52 -28.18
N GLY A 297 22.72 31.85 -27.04
CA GLY A 297 21.96 32.38 -25.89
C GLY A 297 20.72 31.56 -25.48
N LEU A 298 20.28 30.59 -26.28
CA LEU A 298 19.16 29.71 -25.91
C LEU A 298 19.47 28.86 -24.68
N GLY A 299 20.70 28.37 -24.50
CA GLY A 299 21.11 27.61 -23.32
C GLY A 299 21.04 28.42 -22.02
N LYS A 300 21.26 29.75 -22.07
CA LYS A 300 21.10 30.65 -20.92
C LYS A 300 19.63 30.98 -20.66
N VAL A 301 18.82 31.17 -21.69
CA VAL A 301 17.37 31.41 -21.57
C VAL A 301 16.65 30.15 -21.06
N VAL A 302 17.07 28.95 -21.47
CA VAL A 302 16.52 27.68 -20.95
C VAL A 302 16.95 27.42 -19.51
N LYS A 303 18.20 27.70 -19.13
CA LYS A 303 18.65 27.53 -17.72
C LYS A 303 18.10 28.60 -16.77
N GLN A 304 17.98 29.85 -17.19
CA GLN A 304 17.38 30.91 -16.36
C GLN A 304 15.84 30.83 -16.31
N ASN A 305 15.20 30.30 -17.35
CA ASN A 305 13.75 30.08 -17.38
C ASN A 305 13.32 28.65 -17.06
N ALA A 306 14.20 27.71 -16.70
CA ALA A 306 13.77 26.38 -16.24
C ALA A 306 12.94 26.50 -14.95
N ASN A 307 13.37 27.34 -14.01
CA ASN A 307 12.62 27.64 -12.79
C ASN A 307 11.30 28.40 -13.08
N VAL A 308 11.25 29.22 -14.14
CA VAL A 308 10.04 29.97 -14.54
C VAL A 308 9.08 29.08 -15.36
N GLY A 309 9.59 28.17 -16.18
CA GLY A 309 8.84 27.23 -17.01
C GLY A 309 8.24 26.08 -16.20
N VAL A 310 8.91 25.62 -15.15
CA VAL A 310 8.34 24.68 -14.17
C VAL A 310 7.26 25.37 -13.34
N ALA A 311 7.50 26.59 -12.86
CA ALA A 311 6.49 27.36 -12.14
C ALA A 311 5.25 27.70 -13.00
N LEU A 312 5.43 28.03 -14.29
CA LEU A 312 4.33 28.25 -15.24
C LEU A 312 3.63 26.94 -15.62
N GLY A 313 4.37 25.85 -15.80
CA GLY A 313 3.82 24.52 -16.05
C GLY A 313 2.96 24.04 -14.88
N ILE A 314 3.42 24.21 -13.65
CA ILE A 314 2.68 23.85 -12.44
C ILE A 314 1.51 24.81 -12.19
N ASN A 315 1.66 26.10 -12.51
CA ASN A 315 0.54 27.03 -12.49
C ASN A 315 -0.52 26.74 -13.57
N ALA A 316 -0.18 25.98 -14.61
CA ALA A 316 -1.13 25.42 -15.57
C ALA A 316 -1.67 24.03 -15.16
N LEU A 317 -1.08 23.37 -14.15
CA LEU A 317 -1.55 22.09 -13.63
C LEU A 317 -2.70 22.30 -12.65
N GLY A 318 -3.89 21.92 -13.10
CA GLY A 318 -5.09 21.95 -12.30
C GLY A 318 -5.76 23.32 -12.21
N LYS A 319 -6.97 23.32 -11.65
CA LYS A 319 -7.75 24.52 -11.39
C LYS A 319 -7.43 25.03 -9.99
N GLU A 320 -7.29 26.35 -9.84
CA GLU A 320 -7.18 26.96 -8.53
C GLU A 320 -8.46 26.71 -7.73
N THR A 321 -8.31 26.38 -6.45
CA THR A 321 -9.40 26.15 -5.51
C THR A 321 -8.93 26.46 -4.09
N THR A 322 -9.76 26.17 -3.10
CA THR A 322 -9.39 26.19 -1.69
C THR A 322 -9.57 24.82 -1.08
N LEU A 323 -8.71 24.49 -0.11
CA LEU A 323 -8.83 23.31 0.73
C LEU A 323 -8.60 23.77 2.16
N GLU A 324 -9.63 23.66 2.99
CA GLU A 324 -9.60 24.13 4.40
C GLU A 324 -9.16 25.60 4.54
N GLY A 325 -9.66 26.46 3.66
CA GLY A 325 -9.32 27.89 3.65
C GLY A 325 -7.93 28.23 3.12
N ARG A 326 -7.14 27.23 2.72
CA ARG A 326 -5.79 27.41 2.14
C ARG A 326 -5.86 27.40 0.62
N LYS A 327 -4.95 28.15 -0.03
CA LYS A 327 -4.78 28.08 -1.49
C LYS A 327 -4.43 26.64 -1.88
N ALA A 328 -5.20 26.11 -2.82
CA ALA A 328 -5.06 24.74 -3.28
C ALA A 328 -5.22 24.65 -4.79
N ARG A 329 -4.83 23.50 -5.34
CA ARG A 329 -5.01 23.17 -6.75
C ARG A 329 -5.65 21.81 -6.87
N THR A 330 -6.61 21.69 -7.78
CA THR A 330 -7.30 20.44 -8.06
C THR A 330 -7.00 19.97 -9.47
N PHE A 331 -6.63 18.71 -9.62
CA PHE A 331 -6.26 18.12 -10.91
C PHE A 331 -6.60 16.63 -10.97
N PRO A 332 -6.95 16.12 -12.16
CA PRO A 332 -7.11 14.69 -12.37
C PRO A 332 -5.74 14.02 -12.46
N LEU A 333 -5.56 12.94 -11.69
CA LEU A 333 -4.49 11.98 -11.87
C LEU A 333 -5.03 10.81 -12.67
N ARG A 334 -4.53 10.64 -13.89
CA ARG A 334 -4.93 9.54 -14.76
C ARG A 334 -3.98 8.38 -14.62
N PHE A 335 -4.52 7.21 -14.37
CA PHE A 335 -3.83 5.93 -14.40
C PHE A 335 -4.10 5.29 -15.75
N ALA A 336 -3.02 4.91 -16.44
CA ALA A 336 -3.06 4.31 -17.76
C ALA A 336 -2.13 3.10 -17.79
N ASP A 337 -2.67 1.91 -17.56
CA ASP A 337 -1.90 0.67 -17.44
C ASP A 337 -0.70 0.81 -16.49
N GLY A 338 -0.96 1.32 -15.28
CA GLY A 338 0.03 1.57 -14.23
C GLY A 338 0.86 2.85 -14.42
N VAL A 339 0.81 3.54 -15.56
CA VAL A 339 1.46 4.85 -15.72
C VAL A 339 0.58 5.93 -15.09
N VAL A 340 1.12 6.68 -14.14
CA VAL A 340 0.43 7.79 -13.48
C VAL A 340 0.79 9.08 -14.18
N VAL A 341 -0.23 9.79 -14.66
CA VAL A 341 -0.10 11.00 -15.47
C VAL A 341 -0.81 12.16 -14.79
N LEU A 342 -0.12 13.29 -14.71
CA LEU A 342 -0.63 14.58 -14.29
C LEU A 342 -0.56 15.54 -15.48
N GLY A 343 -1.69 15.78 -16.15
CA GLY A 343 -1.74 16.56 -17.38
C GLY A 343 -0.84 15.94 -18.47
N PRO A 344 0.18 16.65 -19.00
CA PRO A 344 1.12 16.07 -19.97
C PRO A 344 2.29 15.30 -19.32
N PHE A 345 2.42 15.31 -17.99
CA PHE A 345 3.61 14.79 -17.29
C PHE A 345 3.37 13.39 -16.72
N LYS A 346 4.33 12.48 -16.95
CA LYS A 346 4.38 11.20 -16.26
C LYS A 346 5.04 11.40 -14.90
N VAL A 347 4.30 11.16 -13.81
CA VAL A 347 4.75 11.44 -12.45
C VAL A 347 5.17 10.19 -11.70
N ALA A 348 4.60 9.03 -12.03
CA ALA A 348 4.96 7.77 -11.42
C ALA A 348 4.61 6.58 -12.34
N ARG A 349 5.11 5.41 -11.98
CA ARG A 349 4.70 4.13 -12.55
C ARG A 349 4.46 3.14 -11.42
N VAL A 350 3.25 2.60 -11.37
CA VAL A 350 2.89 1.46 -10.54
C VAL A 350 3.19 0.19 -11.33
N PRO A 351 3.98 -0.76 -10.79
CA PRO A 351 4.17 -2.05 -11.43
C PRO A 351 2.85 -2.82 -11.59
N PRO A 352 2.75 -3.72 -12.58
CA PRO A 352 1.63 -4.63 -12.68
C PRO A 352 1.40 -5.42 -11.39
N LEU A 353 0.13 -5.63 -11.04
CA LEU A 353 -0.26 -6.37 -9.85
C LEU A 353 -0.28 -7.90 -10.07
N PHE A 354 -0.26 -8.37 -11.33
CA PHE A 354 -0.28 -9.80 -11.66
C PHE A 354 0.26 -10.18 -13.03
#